data_AF-A0A258X2U4-F1
#
_entry.id   AF-A0A258X2U4-F1
#
_cell.length_a   1.000
_cell.length_b   1.000
_cell.length_c   1.000
_cell.angle_alpha   90.00
_cell.angle_beta   90.00
_cell.angle_gamma   90.00
#
_symmetry.space_group_name_H-M   'P 1'
#
loop_
_entity.id
_entity.type
_entity.pdbx_description
1 polymer ?
#
loop_
_entity_poly.entity_id
_entity_poly.type
_entity_poly.pdbx_seq_one_letter_code
_entity_poly.pdbx_strand_id
1 'polypeptide(L)'
;MRFSFFKVAFVIIINSSLLLQATALDSNKLRSGLSINNFPTTLATLTADKSDDNEFWYWLNLGRLQQANGDFTSSIQSFEHAYAILDEYENRASISLRNVGSFLGSSLMSKGSETYYGKGYERTSMHTLNALNYLMLGNFESASVEMRRMEQRQEFWLKESEAKIQEAAKNKQEARQKGSDTSQVPQSYSLSAMLDDDDVRTLANNYQDPFSYTLSSIILDISGQSEASGNSSQISLKRALALNPDVSKVFSNLPDSTQKMDVTVILLSGIAPAMKIEKIRFPIFYGANYTSIDLPSYTVPKDDISGITITTDKLQLQPPRLLKTDIMAYKTLKDELPGELAKSVVRATTKAVASKQASDHFGNLGGLVASLLFDVGSSFADSGFRNWEMMPNSGYIAKFEATKNSTVTLKLNNIQESIMLPSDKKGTIVLINYLTPDNIRIDHVSY
;
A
#
# COMPACT_ATOMS: atom_id res chain seq x y z
N MET A 1 -9.62 65.21 -33.47
CA MET A 1 -10.36 64.09 -32.86
C MET A 1 -9.32 63.04 -32.47
N ARG A 2 -9.12 62.84 -31.16
CA ARG A 2 -8.15 61.91 -30.55
C ARG A 2 -8.66 60.47 -30.65
N PHE A 3 -7.75 59.48 -30.68
CA PHE A 3 -7.76 58.17 -29.97
C PHE A 3 -6.58 57.35 -30.52
N SER A 4 -5.39 57.42 -29.91
CA SER A 4 -4.90 56.67 -28.75
C SER A 4 -4.52 55.22 -29.06
N PHE A 5 -3.21 55.00 -29.20
CA PHE A 5 -2.54 53.70 -29.13
C PHE A 5 -2.88 52.98 -27.82
N PHE A 6 -3.28 51.71 -27.88
CA PHE A 6 -3.21 50.78 -26.74
C PHE A 6 -2.10 49.76 -27.03
N LYS A 7 -0.92 50.00 -26.45
CA LYS A 7 0.07 48.95 -26.22
C LYS A 7 -0.42 48.15 -25.02
N VAL A 8 -0.85 46.91 -25.24
CA VAL A 8 -1.09 45.96 -24.13
C VAL A 8 0.28 45.46 -23.67
N ALA A 9 0.77 46.02 -22.57
CA ALA A 9 1.94 45.52 -21.87
C ALA A 9 1.54 44.30 -21.04
N PHE A 10 2.08 43.13 -21.39
CA PHE A 10 1.96 41.91 -20.61
C PHE A 10 2.92 42.02 -19.42
N VAL A 11 2.40 42.34 -18.24
CA VAL A 11 3.20 42.38 -17.00
C VAL A 11 3.19 40.98 -16.40
N ILE A 12 4.28 40.24 -16.63
CA ILE A 12 4.59 39.03 -15.86
C ILE A 12 5.16 39.50 -14.52
N ILE A 13 4.37 39.43 -13.46
CA ILE A 13 4.87 39.62 -12.09
C ILE A 13 5.51 38.30 -11.65
N ILE A 14 6.84 38.22 -11.76
CA ILE A 14 7.63 37.19 -11.07
C ILE A 14 7.84 37.69 -9.64
N ASN A 15 6.91 37.33 -8.74
CA ASN A 15 7.18 37.44 -7.31
C ASN A 15 8.20 36.35 -6.93
N SER A 16 9.44 36.77 -6.70
CA SER A 16 10.51 35.95 -6.16
C SER A 16 10.55 36.16 -4.64
N SER A 17 9.59 35.57 -3.94
CA SER A 17 9.75 35.21 -2.54
C SER A 17 10.40 33.83 -2.49
N LEU A 18 11.68 33.76 -2.12
CA LEU A 18 12.32 32.53 -1.67
C LEU A 18 11.70 32.13 -0.31
N LEU A 19 10.47 31.64 -0.35
CA LEU A 19 10.06 30.60 0.57
C LEU A 19 10.86 29.37 0.14
N LEU A 20 11.61 28.77 1.04
CA LEU A 20 11.94 27.36 0.95
C LEU A 20 10.60 26.62 0.97
N GLN A 21 9.92 26.57 -0.17
CA GLN A 21 8.90 25.56 -0.40
C GLN A 21 9.68 24.26 -0.35
N ALA A 22 9.56 23.54 0.77
CA ALA A 22 9.94 22.15 0.80
C ALA A 22 9.19 21.52 -0.37
N THR A 23 9.89 21.22 -1.46
CA THR A 23 9.26 20.60 -2.62
C THR A 23 8.72 19.28 -2.12
N ALA A 24 7.42 19.04 -2.28
CA ALA A 24 6.79 17.79 -1.89
C ALA A 24 7.64 16.61 -2.36
N LEU A 25 7.82 15.62 -1.48
CA LEU A 25 8.67 14.47 -1.80
C LEU A 25 8.00 13.66 -2.91
N ASP A 26 8.63 13.62 -4.09
CA ASP A 26 8.27 12.66 -5.12
C ASP A 26 8.59 11.22 -4.68
N SER A 27 7.97 10.23 -5.34
CA SER A 27 8.16 8.80 -5.04
C SER A 27 9.64 8.39 -5.09
N ASN A 28 10.45 8.98 -5.97
CA ASN A 28 11.87 8.65 -6.07
C ASN A 28 12.65 9.19 -4.86
N LYS A 29 12.41 10.43 -4.45
CA LYS A 29 13.05 11.04 -3.27
C LYS A 29 12.65 10.30 -2.00
N LEU A 30 11.36 9.99 -1.82
CA LEU A 30 10.87 9.23 -0.68
C LEU A 30 11.56 7.86 -0.59
N ARG A 31 11.58 7.09 -1.68
CA ARG A 31 12.12 5.72 -1.71
C ARG A 31 13.65 5.66 -1.64
N SER A 32 14.36 6.68 -2.10
CA SER A 32 15.84 6.73 -2.02
C SER A 32 16.36 7.30 -0.70
N GLY A 33 15.49 7.91 0.09
CA GLY A 33 15.81 8.55 1.36
C GLY A 33 15.87 7.62 2.58
N LEU A 34 15.87 6.30 2.40
CA LEU A 34 15.69 5.33 3.50
C LEU A 34 16.99 4.81 4.13
N SER A 35 18.16 5.19 3.61
CA SER A 35 19.45 4.89 4.26
C SER A 35 19.58 5.66 5.57
N ILE A 36 20.39 5.16 6.50
CA ILE A 36 20.48 5.73 7.86
C ILE A 36 20.88 7.21 7.86
N ASN A 37 21.70 7.63 6.90
CA ASN A 37 22.16 9.02 6.77
C ASN A 37 21.08 9.95 6.21
N ASN A 38 20.21 9.46 5.32
CA ASN A 38 19.19 10.29 4.65
C ASN A 38 17.82 10.23 5.32
N PHE A 39 17.58 9.19 6.13
CA PHE A 39 16.28 8.92 6.75
C PHE A 39 15.78 10.07 7.65
N PRO A 40 16.59 10.68 8.53
CA PRO A 40 16.14 11.81 9.34
C PRO A 40 15.66 13.00 8.51
N THR A 41 16.38 13.35 7.44
CA THR A 41 16.02 14.45 6.52
C THR A 41 14.75 14.10 5.75
N THR A 42 14.60 12.86 5.30
CA THR A 42 13.42 12.39 4.56
C THR A 42 12.17 12.46 5.44
N LEU A 43 12.24 11.93 6.66
CA LEU A 43 11.15 11.99 7.64
C LEU A 43 10.79 13.44 7.99
N ALA A 44 11.78 14.30 8.27
CA ALA A 44 11.54 15.71 8.57
C ALA A 44 10.88 16.45 7.40
N THR A 45 11.33 16.17 6.17
CA THR A 45 10.76 16.79 4.96
C THR A 45 9.30 16.36 4.75
N LEU A 46 8.99 15.06 4.88
CA LEU A 46 7.61 14.57 4.75
C LEU A 46 6.71 15.13 5.85
N THR A 47 7.21 15.21 7.08
CA THR A 47 6.44 15.73 8.24
C THR A 47 6.10 17.21 8.09
N ALA A 48 7.03 18.00 7.55
CA ALA A 48 6.87 19.43 7.33
C ALA A 48 6.02 19.76 6.10
N ASP A 49 5.94 18.83 5.14
CA ASP A 49 5.06 18.97 3.98
C ASP A 49 3.60 18.84 4.41
N LYS A 50 2.78 19.78 3.95
CA LYS A 50 1.34 19.87 4.24
C LYS A 50 0.50 19.92 2.96
N SER A 51 1.11 19.83 1.77
CA SER A 51 0.35 19.90 0.52
C SER A 51 -0.60 18.73 0.32
N ASP A 52 -0.25 17.57 0.89
CA ASP A 52 -0.96 16.31 0.70
C ASP A 52 -1.64 15.79 1.99
N ASP A 53 -1.91 16.65 2.98
CA ASP A 53 -2.54 16.25 4.25
C ASP A 53 -3.97 15.68 4.10
N ASN A 54 -4.63 15.89 2.96
CA ASN A 54 -5.93 15.29 2.66
C ASN A 54 -5.80 13.93 1.95
N GLU A 55 -4.58 13.50 1.61
CA GLU A 55 -4.32 12.28 0.86
C GLU A 55 -4.07 11.10 1.80
N PHE A 56 -4.78 10.00 1.55
CA PHE A 56 -4.66 8.78 2.35
C PHE A 56 -3.22 8.20 2.33
N TRP A 57 -2.58 8.18 1.16
CA TRP A 57 -1.23 7.63 1.01
C TRP A 57 -0.19 8.44 1.81
N TYR A 58 -0.36 9.75 1.96
CA TYR A 58 0.58 10.61 2.69
C TYR A 58 0.70 10.13 4.14
N TRP A 59 -0.44 10.00 4.82
CA TRP A 59 -0.50 9.57 6.21
C TRP A 59 -0.03 8.14 6.43
N LEU A 60 -0.29 7.23 5.49
CA LEU A 60 0.25 5.87 5.54
C LEU A 60 1.78 5.83 5.46
N ASN A 61 2.37 6.63 4.55
CA ASN A 61 3.82 6.73 4.43
C ASN A 61 4.43 7.38 5.68
N LEU A 62 3.85 8.49 6.15
CA LEU A 62 4.33 9.18 7.35
C LEU A 62 4.26 8.29 8.59
N GLY A 63 3.13 7.63 8.83
CA GLY A 63 2.94 6.72 9.96
C GLY A 63 3.95 5.58 9.92
N ARG A 64 4.21 5.02 8.75
CA ARG A 64 5.22 3.96 8.59
C ARG A 64 6.65 4.44 8.86
N LEU A 65 7.05 5.62 8.37
CA LEU A 65 8.37 6.16 8.65
C LEU A 65 8.55 6.51 10.14
N GLN A 66 7.53 7.06 10.79
CA GLN A 66 7.55 7.32 12.24
C GLN A 66 7.69 6.01 13.05
N GLN A 67 6.97 4.96 12.67
CA GLN A 67 7.12 3.63 13.28
C GLN A 67 8.53 3.08 13.09
N ALA A 68 9.09 3.17 11.88
CA ALA A 68 10.45 2.72 11.61
C ALA A 68 11.51 3.56 12.34
N ASN A 69 11.18 4.79 12.72
CA ASN A 69 11.98 5.66 13.58
C ASN A 69 11.78 5.39 15.08
N GLY A 70 10.89 4.46 15.46
CA GLY A 70 10.52 4.15 16.85
C GLY A 70 9.62 5.20 17.53
N ASP A 71 9.10 6.17 16.77
CA ASP A 71 8.10 7.12 17.26
C ASP A 71 6.70 6.53 17.07
N PHE A 72 6.37 5.56 17.93
CA PHE A 72 5.10 4.83 17.86
C PHE A 72 3.89 5.74 18.15
N THR A 73 4.04 6.77 18.99
CA THR A 73 2.94 7.70 19.31
C THR A 73 2.58 8.56 18.12
N SER A 74 3.56 9.18 17.46
CA SER A 74 3.28 9.96 16.23
C SER A 74 2.79 9.05 15.11
N SER A 75 3.33 7.83 15.01
CA SER A 75 2.87 6.84 14.04
C SER A 75 1.39 6.49 14.20
N ILE A 76 0.91 6.30 15.44
CA ILE A 76 -0.51 6.07 15.73
C ILE A 76 -1.35 7.23 15.22
N GLN A 77 -0.96 8.48 15.53
CA GLN A 77 -1.72 9.66 15.10
C GLN A 77 -1.83 9.70 13.57
N SER A 78 -0.74 9.45 12.86
CA SER A 78 -0.74 9.39 11.40
C SER A 78 -1.65 8.30 10.85
N PHE A 79 -1.63 7.09 11.42
CA PHE A 79 -2.54 6.02 10.98
C PHE A 79 -4.01 6.31 11.31
N GLU A 80 -4.33 6.97 12.43
CA GLU A 80 -5.69 7.40 12.74
C GLU A 80 -6.18 8.51 11.78
N HIS A 81 -5.29 9.40 11.32
CA HIS A 81 -5.61 10.36 10.26
C HIS A 81 -5.92 9.66 8.93
N ALA A 82 -5.10 8.69 8.52
CA ALA A 82 -5.38 7.85 7.35
C ALA A 82 -6.73 7.13 7.49
N TYR A 83 -7.01 6.56 8.67
CA TYR A 83 -8.28 5.90 8.97
C TYR A 83 -9.47 6.86 8.84
N ALA A 84 -9.37 8.10 9.32
CA ALA A 84 -10.45 9.09 9.22
C ALA A 84 -10.79 9.43 7.75
N ILE A 85 -9.77 9.62 6.90
CA ILE A 85 -9.96 9.87 5.46
C ILE A 85 -10.66 8.68 4.79
N LEU A 86 -10.21 7.46 5.11
CA LEU A 86 -10.78 6.24 4.57
C LEU A 86 -12.24 6.05 5.02
N ASP A 87 -12.53 6.28 6.30
CA ASP A 87 -13.86 6.11 6.86
C ASP A 87 -14.87 7.10 6.25
N GLU A 88 -14.47 8.36 6.04
CA GLU A 88 -15.30 9.34 5.34
C GLU A 88 -15.62 8.89 3.90
N TYR A 89 -14.63 8.37 3.18
CA TYR A 89 -14.83 7.81 1.85
C TYR A 89 -15.80 6.62 1.85
N GLU A 90 -15.59 5.64 2.72
CA GLU A 90 -16.41 4.42 2.76
C GLU A 90 -17.86 4.73 3.15
N ASN A 91 -18.08 5.68 4.06
CA ASN A 91 -19.41 6.17 4.42
C ASN A 91 -20.13 6.82 3.23
N ARG A 92 -19.44 7.64 2.43
CA ARG A 92 -20.00 8.22 1.18
C ARG A 92 -20.25 7.16 0.10
N ALA A 93 -19.31 6.23 -0.07
CA ALA A 93 -19.40 5.18 -1.08
C ALA A 93 -20.59 4.24 -0.81
N SER A 94 -20.82 3.86 0.46
CA SER A 94 -21.99 3.08 0.90
C SER A 94 -23.32 3.75 0.52
N ILE A 95 -23.40 5.09 0.63
CA ILE A 95 -24.57 5.88 0.21
C ILE A 95 -24.70 5.89 -1.33
N SER A 96 -23.58 6.04 -2.04
CA SER A 96 -23.57 6.05 -3.52
C SER A 96 -23.95 4.69 -4.12
N LEU A 97 -23.51 3.58 -3.51
CA LEU A 97 -23.87 2.22 -3.92
C LEU A 97 -25.38 1.96 -3.79
N ARG A 98 -26.09 2.68 -2.92
CA ARG A 98 -27.56 2.65 -2.80
C ARG A 98 -28.27 3.45 -3.90
N ASN A 99 -27.58 4.36 -4.59
CA ASN A 99 -28.14 5.30 -5.57
C ASN A 99 -27.47 5.15 -6.95
N VAL A 100 -27.57 3.97 -7.57
CA VAL A 100 -26.83 3.49 -8.78
C VAL A 100 -27.10 4.27 -10.09
N GLY A 101 -27.66 5.48 -10.05
CA GLY A 101 -28.03 6.27 -11.23
C GLY A 101 -27.01 7.32 -11.72
N SER A 102 -26.04 7.75 -10.91
CA SER A 102 -25.32 9.03 -11.15
C SER A 102 -23.85 8.95 -11.59
N PHE A 103 -23.22 7.77 -11.60
CA PHE A 103 -21.76 7.68 -11.79
C PHE A 103 -21.34 7.19 -13.19
N LEU A 104 -21.67 7.98 -14.21
CA LEU A 104 -21.26 7.71 -15.61
C LEU A 104 -20.12 8.64 -16.11
N GLY A 105 -19.68 9.63 -15.32
CA GLY A 105 -18.71 10.66 -15.76
C GLY A 105 -17.25 10.44 -15.34
N SER A 106 -16.97 9.61 -14.34
CA SER A 106 -15.62 9.47 -13.75
C SER A 106 -14.63 8.69 -14.61
N SER A 107 -15.10 7.75 -15.43
CA SER A 107 -14.26 6.94 -16.33
C SER A 107 -13.53 7.77 -17.40
N LEU A 108 -13.98 9.01 -17.63
CA LEU A 108 -13.41 9.94 -18.60
C LEU A 108 -12.23 10.77 -18.06
N MET A 109 -12.05 10.88 -16.73
CA MET A 109 -10.92 11.59 -16.11
C MET A 109 -9.62 10.79 -16.28
N SER A 110 -8.43 11.42 -16.25
CA SER A 110 -7.13 10.71 -16.32
C SER A 110 -6.92 9.71 -15.17
N LYS A 111 -6.05 8.71 -15.36
CA LYS A 111 -5.80 7.71 -14.31
C LYS A 111 -5.17 8.34 -13.07
N GLY A 112 -4.23 9.27 -13.25
CA GLY A 112 -3.63 10.00 -12.13
C GLY A 112 -4.55 10.97 -11.38
N SER A 113 -5.76 11.24 -11.88
CA SER A 113 -6.75 12.11 -11.19
C SER A 113 -7.77 11.32 -10.37
N GLU A 114 -7.66 9.99 -10.31
CA GLU A 114 -8.48 9.17 -9.41
C GLU A 114 -7.96 9.30 -7.99
N THR A 115 -8.82 9.67 -7.03
CA THR A 115 -8.43 9.75 -5.61
C THR A 115 -8.07 8.37 -5.07
N TYR A 116 -6.96 8.29 -4.35
CA TYR A 116 -6.43 7.05 -3.83
C TYR A 116 -6.87 6.77 -2.40
N TYR A 117 -7.63 5.70 -2.18
CA TYR A 117 -8.10 5.27 -0.85
C TYR A 117 -7.54 3.89 -0.45
N GLY A 118 -6.38 3.51 -1.02
CA GLY A 118 -5.76 2.22 -0.77
C GLY A 118 -6.47 1.02 -1.40
N LYS A 119 -5.70 -0.03 -1.61
CA LYS A 119 -6.17 -1.38 -1.97
C LYS A 119 -6.45 -2.19 -0.70
N GLY A 120 -7.12 -3.33 -0.86
CA GLY A 120 -7.57 -4.16 0.27
C GLY A 120 -6.44 -4.51 1.24
N TYR A 121 -5.30 -4.99 0.71
CA TYR A 121 -4.13 -5.31 1.54
C TYR A 121 -3.54 -4.09 2.27
N GLU A 122 -3.59 -2.88 1.70
CA GLU A 122 -3.09 -1.67 2.36
C GLU A 122 -4.02 -1.25 3.50
N ARG A 123 -5.34 -1.32 3.30
CA ARG A 123 -6.32 -1.01 4.34
C ARG A 123 -6.20 -2.00 5.51
N THR A 124 -6.01 -3.29 5.22
CA THR A 124 -5.70 -4.31 6.22
C THR A 124 -4.39 -4.00 6.93
N SER A 125 -3.32 -3.74 6.17
CA SER A 125 -1.98 -3.51 6.71
C SER A 125 -1.88 -2.23 7.55
N MET A 126 -2.68 -1.19 7.26
CA MET A 126 -2.75 0.03 8.05
C MET A 126 -3.07 -0.31 9.51
N HIS A 127 -4.14 -1.08 9.74
CA HIS A 127 -4.53 -1.52 11.08
C HIS A 127 -3.51 -2.49 11.68
N THR A 128 -2.93 -3.38 10.87
CA THR A 128 -1.89 -4.31 11.33
C THR A 128 -0.67 -3.57 11.87
N LEU A 129 -0.18 -2.55 11.14
CA LEU A 129 0.95 -1.74 11.58
C LEU A 129 0.59 -0.82 12.73
N ASN A 130 -0.63 -0.26 12.78
CA ASN A 130 -1.06 0.55 13.90
C ASN A 130 -1.15 -0.27 15.20
N ALA A 131 -1.62 -1.52 15.12
CA ALA A 131 -1.60 -2.44 16.26
C ALA A 131 -0.19 -2.71 16.76
N LEU A 132 0.81 -2.83 15.87
CA LEU A 132 2.22 -2.95 16.27
C LEU A 132 2.71 -1.72 17.05
N ASN A 133 2.26 -0.52 16.71
CA ASN A 133 2.58 0.67 17.50
C ASN A 133 2.04 0.57 18.92
N TYR A 134 0.74 0.24 19.06
CA TYR A 134 0.13 0.04 20.38
C TYR A 134 0.82 -1.09 21.15
N LEU A 135 1.19 -2.17 20.46
CA LEU A 135 1.93 -3.30 21.02
C LEU A 135 3.26 -2.84 21.61
N MET A 136 4.03 -2.06 20.86
CA MET A 136 5.33 -1.53 21.29
C MET A 136 5.25 -0.51 22.43
N LEU A 137 4.09 0.15 22.59
CA LEU A 137 3.80 0.98 23.76
C LEU A 137 3.28 0.18 24.97
N GLY A 138 3.21 -1.15 24.88
CA GLY A 138 2.67 -2.03 25.92
C GLY A 138 1.15 -1.96 26.07
N ASN A 139 0.45 -1.33 25.12
CA ASN A 139 -1.01 -1.20 25.13
C ASN A 139 -1.65 -2.35 24.34
N PHE A 140 -1.64 -3.54 24.95
CA PHE A 140 -2.15 -4.78 24.34
C PHE A 140 -3.66 -4.74 24.05
N GLU A 141 -4.43 -4.01 24.86
CA GLU A 141 -5.87 -3.87 24.67
C GLU A 141 -6.18 -3.06 23.40
N SER A 142 -5.58 -1.88 23.24
CA SER A 142 -5.76 -1.08 22.02
C SER A 142 -5.18 -1.78 20.78
N ALA A 143 -4.07 -2.51 20.92
CA ALA A 143 -3.56 -3.35 19.83
C ALA A 143 -4.59 -4.40 19.39
N SER A 144 -5.33 -5.00 20.33
CA SER A 144 -6.39 -5.96 20.02
C SER A 144 -7.62 -5.31 19.37
N VAL A 145 -7.92 -4.04 19.68
CA VAL A 145 -8.97 -3.26 19.01
C VAL A 145 -8.62 -3.03 17.55
N GLU A 146 -7.38 -2.63 17.26
CA GLU A 146 -6.89 -2.47 15.87
C GLU A 146 -6.96 -3.78 15.08
N MET A 147 -6.62 -4.92 15.70
CA MET A 147 -6.76 -6.23 15.04
C MET A 147 -8.21 -6.57 14.69
N ARG A 148 -9.19 -6.16 15.52
CA ARG A 148 -10.62 -6.32 15.16
C ARG A 148 -11.03 -5.39 14.02
N ARG A 149 -10.55 -4.14 14.01
CA ARG A 149 -10.78 -3.20 12.91
C ARG A 149 -10.21 -3.72 11.59
N MET A 150 -9.01 -4.31 11.64
CA MET A 150 -8.39 -5.02 10.52
C MET A 150 -9.32 -6.09 9.95
N GLU A 151 -9.86 -6.99 10.79
CA GLU A 151 -10.76 -8.05 10.35
C GLU A 151 -12.08 -7.51 9.76
N GLN A 152 -12.68 -6.52 10.40
CA GLN A 152 -13.91 -5.89 9.90
C GLN A 152 -13.69 -5.27 8.51
N ARG A 153 -12.53 -4.66 8.27
CA ARG A 153 -12.25 -3.98 6.99
C ARG A 153 -12.10 -4.96 5.83
N GLN A 154 -11.66 -6.19 6.08
CA GLN A 154 -11.66 -7.24 5.06
C GLN A 154 -13.07 -7.57 4.56
N GLU A 155 -14.08 -7.55 5.43
CA GLU A 155 -15.49 -7.76 5.05
C GLU A 155 -16.05 -6.60 4.23
N PHE A 156 -15.66 -5.35 4.55
CA PHE A 156 -16.02 -4.18 3.74
C PHE A 156 -15.41 -4.26 2.34
N TRP A 157 -14.14 -4.65 2.24
CA TRP A 157 -13.47 -4.78 0.95
C TRP A 157 -14.11 -5.83 0.05
N LEU A 158 -14.57 -6.96 0.60
CA LEU A 158 -15.29 -7.98 -0.17
C LEU A 158 -16.53 -7.38 -0.85
N LYS A 159 -17.34 -6.60 -0.12
CA LYS A 159 -18.54 -5.92 -0.65
C LYS A 159 -18.18 -4.88 -1.71
N GLU A 160 -17.14 -4.07 -1.49
CA GLU A 160 -16.68 -3.07 -2.46
C GLU A 160 -16.16 -3.74 -3.75
N SER A 161 -15.43 -4.85 -3.61
CA SER A 161 -14.89 -5.64 -4.72
C SER A 161 -16.00 -6.18 -5.63
N GLU A 162 -17.09 -6.71 -5.05
CA GLU A 162 -18.25 -7.18 -5.82
C GLU A 162 -18.86 -6.07 -6.70
N ALA A 163 -19.00 -4.86 -6.15
CA ALA A 163 -19.50 -3.72 -6.91
C ALA A 163 -18.55 -3.30 -8.05
N LYS A 164 -17.23 -3.28 -7.79
CA LYS A 164 -16.21 -2.98 -8.80
C LYS A 164 -16.20 -3.99 -9.95
N ILE A 165 -16.47 -5.27 -9.66
CA ILE A 165 -16.61 -6.31 -10.70
C ILE A 165 -17.78 -6.00 -11.64
N GLN A 166 -18.92 -5.53 -11.11
CA GLN A 166 -20.07 -5.14 -11.92
C GLN A 166 -19.78 -3.92 -12.80
N GLU A 167 -19.12 -2.90 -12.24
CA GLU A 167 -18.69 -1.72 -13.00
C GLU A 167 -17.71 -2.11 -14.11
N ALA A 168 -16.75 -2.98 -13.81
CA ALA A 168 -15.79 -3.49 -14.81
C ALA A 168 -16.50 -4.25 -15.93
N ALA A 169 -17.54 -5.03 -15.63
CA ALA A 169 -18.34 -5.73 -16.63
C ALA A 169 -19.05 -4.76 -17.58
N LYS A 170 -19.64 -3.68 -17.05
CA LYS A 170 -20.26 -2.61 -17.84
C LYS A 170 -19.24 -1.92 -18.76
N ASN A 171 -18.10 -1.50 -18.22
CA ASN A 171 -17.04 -0.84 -19.01
C ASN A 171 -16.51 -1.76 -20.12
N LYS A 172 -16.39 -3.07 -19.87
CA LYS A 172 -16.03 -4.06 -20.90
C LYS A 172 -17.08 -4.15 -22.01
N GLN A 173 -18.38 -4.09 -21.67
CA GLN A 173 -19.45 -4.07 -22.67
C GLN A 173 -19.38 -2.81 -23.54
N GLU A 174 -19.16 -1.63 -22.94
CA GLU A 174 -19.00 -0.38 -23.65
C GLU A 174 -17.76 -0.39 -24.57
N ALA A 175 -16.62 -0.90 -24.08
CA ALA A 175 -15.41 -1.07 -24.89
C ALA A 175 -15.64 -1.98 -26.11
N ARG A 176 -16.39 -3.08 -25.93
CA ARG A 176 -16.81 -3.98 -27.02
C ARG A 176 -17.70 -3.29 -28.05
N GLN A 177 -18.67 -2.48 -27.60
CA GLN A 177 -19.52 -1.68 -28.50
C GLN A 177 -18.70 -0.69 -29.33
N LYS A 178 -17.58 -0.20 -28.79
CA LYS A 178 -16.61 0.64 -29.48
C LYS A 178 -15.59 -0.15 -30.33
N GLY A 179 -15.81 -1.45 -30.53
CA GLY A 179 -15.03 -2.31 -31.42
C GLY A 179 -13.70 -2.81 -30.86
N SER A 180 -13.46 -2.70 -29.55
CA SER A 180 -12.19 -3.09 -28.94
C SER A 180 -12.35 -4.30 -28.01
N ASP A 181 -11.47 -5.30 -28.17
CA ASP A 181 -11.37 -6.42 -27.22
C ASP A 181 -10.40 -6.07 -26.09
N THR A 182 -10.90 -6.13 -24.86
CA THR A 182 -10.15 -5.83 -23.62
C THR A 182 -10.03 -7.05 -22.72
N SER A 183 -10.23 -8.24 -23.28
CA SER A 183 -10.08 -9.50 -22.57
C SER A 183 -8.63 -9.98 -22.49
N GLN A 184 -7.76 -9.51 -23.38
CA GLN A 184 -6.34 -9.88 -23.41
C GLN A 184 -5.45 -8.70 -23.03
N VAL A 185 -4.52 -8.94 -22.12
CA VAL A 185 -3.48 -7.98 -21.75
C VAL A 185 -2.51 -7.82 -22.93
N PRO A 186 -2.14 -6.59 -23.32
CA PRO A 186 -1.16 -6.38 -24.37
C PRO A 186 0.18 -7.08 -24.05
N GLN A 187 0.74 -7.84 -24.99
CA GLN A 187 2.02 -8.54 -24.77
C GLN A 187 3.20 -7.61 -24.44
N SER A 188 3.11 -6.35 -24.82
CA SER A 188 4.10 -5.31 -24.50
C SER A 188 4.03 -4.80 -23.07
N TYR A 189 3.03 -5.22 -22.28
CA TYR A 189 2.87 -4.78 -20.91
C TYR A 189 3.94 -5.38 -19.99
N SER A 190 4.69 -4.51 -19.31
CA SER A 190 5.91 -4.88 -18.61
C SER A 190 5.73 -5.85 -17.44
N LEU A 191 4.52 -5.91 -16.86
CA LEU A 191 4.22 -6.80 -15.73
C LEU A 191 3.60 -8.14 -16.12
N SER A 192 3.41 -8.43 -17.41
CA SER A 192 2.72 -9.65 -17.85
C SER A 192 3.25 -10.93 -17.19
N ALA A 193 4.58 -11.09 -17.11
CA ALA A 193 5.20 -12.24 -16.46
C ALA A 193 4.95 -12.29 -14.94
N MET A 194 5.01 -11.16 -14.23
CA MET A 194 4.75 -11.09 -12.79
C MET A 194 3.28 -11.37 -12.47
N LEU A 195 2.36 -10.94 -13.34
CA LEU A 195 0.94 -11.22 -13.16
C LEU A 195 0.58 -12.68 -13.44
N ASP A 196 1.41 -13.41 -14.17
CA ASP A 196 1.23 -14.83 -14.47
C ASP A 196 2.04 -15.76 -13.56
N ASP A 197 2.76 -15.20 -12.58
CA ASP A 197 3.43 -15.97 -11.52
C ASP A 197 2.44 -16.84 -10.73
N ASP A 198 2.85 -18.04 -10.36
CA ASP A 198 1.99 -19.00 -9.66
C ASP A 198 1.57 -18.52 -8.27
N ASP A 199 2.45 -17.85 -7.51
CA ASP A 199 2.10 -17.29 -6.20
C ASP A 199 1.01 -16.21 -6.36
N VAL A 200 1.08 -15.42 -7.43
CA VAL A 200 0.05 -14.41 -7.75
C VAL A 200 -1.26 -15.08 -8.16
N ARG A 201 -1.23 -16.07 -9.05
CA ARG A 201 -2.44 -16.74 -9.56
C ARG A 201 -3.17 -17.55 -8.50
N THR A 202 -2.43 -18.15 -7.57
CA THR A 202 -2.98 -19.02 -6.52
C THR A 202 -3.38 -18.25 -5.27
N LEU A 203 -2.98 -16.98 -5.14
CA LEU A 203 -3.42 -16.14 -4.04
C LEU A 203 -4.95 -16.00 -4.06
N ALA A 204 -5.62 -16.45 -3.00
CA ALA A 204 -7.07 -16.49 -2.94
C ALA A 204 -7.70 -15.09 -3.08
N ASN A 205 -7.11 -14.10 -2.43
CA ASN A 205 -7.51 -12.70 -2.53
C ASN A 205 -6.37 -11.76 -2.10
N ASN A 206 -6.58 -10.46 -2.28
CA ASN A 206 -5.58 -9.41 -2.04
C ASN A 206 -5.86 -8.57 -0.79
N TYR A 207 -6.62 -9.07 0.17
CA TYR A 207 -7.02 -8.31 1.37
C TYR A 207 -6.91 -9.09 2.67
N GLN A 208 -6.85 -10.42 2.58
CA GLN A 208 -6.55 -11.33 3.67
C GLN A 208 -5.09 -11.75 3.56
N ASP A 209 -4.33 -11.57 4.64
CA ASP A 209 -2.94 -12.01 4.70
C ASP A 209 -2.67 -12.80 5.98
N PRO A 210 -1.86 -13.89 5.91
CA PRO A 210 -1.62 -14.75 7.06
C PRO A 210 -0.82 -14.04 8.15
N PHE A 211 0.00 -13.04 7.80
CA PHE A 211 0.79 -12.28 8.78
C PHE A 211 -0.11 -11.52 9.76
N SER A 212 -1.09 -10.76 9.26
CA SER A 212 -2.04 -10.01 10.08
C SER A 212 -2.90 -10.93 10.95
N TYR A 213 -3.36 -12.07 10.42
CA TYR A 213 -4.14 -13.03 11.21
C TYR A 213 -3.31 -13.75 12.29
N THR A 214 -2.06 -14.12 11.98
CA THR A 214 -1.14 -14.66 12.99
C THR A 214 -0.87 -13.65 14.09
N LEU A 215 -0.63 -12.38 13.72
CA LEU A 215 -0.43 -11.31 14.67
C LEU A 215 -1.70 -11.03 15.51
N SER A 216 -2.89 -11.05 14.90
CA SER A 216 -4.18 -10.94 15.60
C SER A 216 -4.31 -12.00 16.70
N SER A 217 -4.04 -13.28 16.37
CA SER A 217 -4.05 -14.36 17.35
C SER A 217 -3.08 -14.10 18.51
N ILE A 218 -1.82 -13.73 18.20
CA ILE A 218 -0.82 -13.47 19.23
C ILE A 218 -1.23 -12.30 20.14
N ILE A 219 -1.69 -11.20 19.58
CA ILE A 219 -2.08 -10.00 20.33
C ILE A 219 -3.32 -10.27 21.20
N LEU A 220 -4.33 -10.98 20.67
CA LEU A 220 -5.54 -11.34 21.41
C LEU A 220 -5.26 -12.27 22.60
N ASP A 221 -4.28 -13.17 22.48
CA ASP A 221 -3.82 -14.00 23.58
C ASP A 221 -3.08 -13.18 24.65
N ILE A 222 -2.17 -12.31 24.22
CA ILE A 222 -1.39 -11.47 25.14
C ILE A 222 -2.30 -10.49 25.89
N SER A 223 -3.31 -9.93 25.22
CA SER A 223 -4.25 -8.99 25.84
C SER A 223 -5.25 -9.64 26.81
N GLY A 224 -5.37 -10.98 26.80
CA GLY A 224 -6.37 -11.71 27.58
C GLY A 224 -7.82 -11.54 27.07
N GLN A 225 -8.02 -10.94 25.90
CA GLN A 225 -9.35 -10.62 25.36
C GLN A 225 -9.97 -11.77 24.53
N SER A 226 -9.22 -12.85 24.29
CA SER A 226 -9.64 -13.95 23.42
C SER A 226 -10.94 -14.63 23.86
N GLU A 227 -11.04 -15.05 25.13
CA GLU A 227 -12.21 -15.76 25.67
C GLU A 227 -13.46 -14.88 25.66
N ALA A 228 -13.33 -13.64 26.15
CA ALA A 228 -14.41 -12.65 26.18
C ALA A 228 -14.94 -12.31 24.77
N SER A 229 -14.15 -12.59 23.73
CA SER A 229 -14.49 -12.34 22.33
C SER A 229 -14.75 -13.64 21.55
N GLY A 230 -15.20 -14.69 22.24
CA GLY A 230 -15.63 -15.94 21.61
C GLY A 230 -14.50 -16.79 21.04
N ASN A 231 -13.35 -16.84 21.72
CA ASN A 231 -12.12 -17.52 21.26
C ASN A 231 -11.55 -16.94 19.95
N SER A 232 -11.66 -15.61 19.80
CA SER A 232 -11.21 -14.86 18.63
C SER A 232 -9.74 -15.11 18.22
N SER A 233 -8.84 -15.38 19.17
CA SER A 233 -7.45 -15.75 18.85
C SER A 233 -7.39 -17.07 18.05
N GLN A 234 -8.11 -18.10 18.50
CA GLN A 234 -8.13 -19.40 17.82
C GLN A 234 -8.78 -19.30 16.43
N ILE A 235 -9.79 -18.43 16.29
CA ILE A 235 -10.41 -18.15 14.98
C ILE A 235 -9.40 -17.49 14.05
N SER A 236 -8.68 -16.47 14.53
CA SER A 236 -7.62 -15.80 13.77
C SER A 236 -6.52 -16.76 13.34
N LEU A 237 -6.06 -17.62 14.25
CA LEU A 237 -5.05 -18.64 13.95
C LEU A 237 -5.54 -19.64 12.89
N LYS A 238 -6.80 -20.10 12.98
CA LYS A 238 -7.39 -21.00 11.97
C LYS A 238 -7.44 -20.33 10.60
N ARG A 239 -7.80 -19.04 10.53
CA ARG A 239 -7.78 -18.26 9.28
C ARG A 239 -6.36 -18.12 8.73
N ALA A 240 -5.38 -17.82 9.57
CA ALA A 240 -3.97 -17.74 9.18
C ALA A 240 -3.48 -19.07 8.57
N LEU A 241 -3.75 -20.21 9.23
CA LEU A 241 -3.38 -21.55 8.75
C LEU A 241 -4.08 -21.93 7.44
N ALA A 242 -5.34 -21.51 7.26
CA ALA A 242 -6.07 -21.73 6.02
C ALA A 242 -5.48 -20.95 4.84
N LEU A 243 -4.92 -19.76 5.10
CA LEU A 243 -4.24 -18.94 4.09
C LEU A 243 -2.82 -19.43 3.81
N ASN A 244 -2.09 -19.85 4.85
CA ASN A 244 -0.74 -20.37 4.72
C ASN A 244 -0.43 -21.42 5.82
N PRO A 245 -0.29 -22.71 5.46
CA PRO A 245 0.04 -23.78 6.41
C PRO A 245 1.36 -23.58 7.15
N ASP A 246 2.31 -22.83 6.58
CA ASP A 246 3.59 -22.53 7.22
C ASP A 246 3.43 -21.69 8.49
N VAL A 247 2.27 -21.08 8.74
CA VAL A 247 1.95 -20.45 10.03
C VAL A 247 2.17 -21.39 11.21
N SER A 248 2.04 -22.71 11.01
CA SER A 248 2.39 -23.70 12.05
C SER A 248 3.85 -23.62 12.53
N LYS A 249 4.78 -23.19 11.67
CA LYS A 249 6.21 -23.01 11.97
C LYS A 249 6.51 -21.74 12.77
N VAL A 250 5.54 -20.84 12.94
CA VAL A 250 5.67 -19.63 13.76
C VAL A 250 5.84 -19.99 15.23
N PHE A 251 5.14 -21.02 15.69
CA PHE A 251 5.03 -21.36 17.11
C PHE A 251 6.02 -22.46 17.47
N SER A 252 6.85 -22.24 18.49
CA SER A 252 7.82 -23.23 18.96
C SER A 252 7.90 -23.25 20.49
N ASN A 253 7.61 -24.40 21.09
CA ASN A 253 7.70 -24.55 22.54
C ASN A 253 9.09 -25.02 22.95
N LEU A 254 9.53 -24.67 24.15
CA LEU A 254 10.80 -25.12 24.68
C LEU A 254 10.57 -26.43 25.46
N PRO A 255 11.16 -27.57 25.06
CA PRO A 255 11.13 -28.75 25.90
C PRO A 255 11.92 -28.49 27.19
N ASP A 256 11.35 -28.86 28.34
CA ASP A 256 12.01 -28.94 29.64
C ASP A 256 12.84 -27.69 30.07
N SER A 257 12.16 -26.67 30.59
CA SER A 257 12.78 -25.54 31.31
C SER A 257 11.85 -25.00 32.39
N THR A 258 12.38 -24.72 33.57
CA THR A 258 11.62 -24.20 34.74
C THR A 258 11.58 -22.68 34.80
N GLN A 259 12.42 -21.99 34.03
CA GLN A 259 12.50 -20.51 33.98
C GLN A 259 12.26 -20.01 32.56
N LYS A 260 11.02 -20.18 32.08
CA LYS A 260 10.62 -19.81 30.72
C LYS A 260 10.01 -18.41 30.67
N MET A 261 10.12 -17.80 29.50
CA MET A 261 9.33 -16.65 29.09
C MET A 261 8.93 -16.75 27.62
N ASP A 262 7.82 -16.11 27.27
CA ASP A 262 7.38 -16.01 25.88
C ASP A 262 8.19 -14.96 25.13
N VAL A 263 8.71 -15.29 23.96
CA VAL A 263 9.41 -14.35 23.07
C VAL A 263 8.68 -14.32 21.74
N THR A 264 8.25 -13.13 21.32
CA THR A 264 7.70 -12.92 19.97
C THR A 264 8.65 -12.02 19.20
N VAL A 265 9.19 -12.51 18.09
CA VAL A 265 10.01 -11.73 17.16
C VAL A 265 9.17 -11.44 15.92
N ILE A 266 9.02 -10.16 15.61
CA ILE A 266 8.30 -9.65 14.44
C ILE A 266 9.31 -8.87 13.62
N LEU A 267 9.47 -9.26 12.36
CA LEU A 267 10.34 -8.57 11.42
C LEU A 267 9.51 -8.04 10.27
N LEU A 268 9.67 -6.76 9.97
CA LEU A 268 9.17 -6.08 8.78
C LEU A 268 10.37 -5.68 7.91
N SER A 269 10.36 -6.07 6.64
CA SER A 269 11.50 -5.93 5.73
C SER A 269 11.12 -5.41 4.36
N GLY A 270 12.02 -4.61 3.77
CA GLY A 270 11.89 -4.05 2.44
C GLY A 270 10.76 -3.04 2.30
N ILE A 271 10.62 -2.51 1.10
CA ILE A 271 9.52 -1.60 0.75
C ILE A 271 8.70 -2.13 -0.43
N ALA A 272 7.40 -1.90 -0.34
CA ALA A 272 6.42 -2.29 -1.33
C ALA A 272 6.76 -1.77 -2.74
N PRO A 273 6.26 -2.44 -3.80
CA PRO A 273 6.19 -1.87 -5.13
C PRO A 273 5.53 -0.48 -5.14
N ALA A 274 6.12 0.48 -5.84
CA ALA A 274 5.48 1.76 -6.11
C ALA A 274 4.63 1.67 -7.38
N MET A 275 3.43 2.25 -7.35
CA MET A 275 2.59 2.40 -8.53
C MET A 275 3.24 3.38 -9.52
N LYS A 276 3.04 3.11 -10.80
CA LYS A 276 3.41 3.99 -11.90
C LYS A 276 2.40 3.84 -13.03
N ILE A 277 2.41 4.79 -13.97
CA ILE A 277 1.63 4.69 -15.20
C ILE A 277 2.54 4.18 -16.32
N GLU A 278 2.07 3.13 -16.99
CA GLU A 278 2.72 2.58 -18.18
C GLU A 278 1.88 2.90 -19.43
N LYS A 279 2.51 3.57 -20.40
CA LYS A 279 1.86 3.96 -21.64
C LYS A 279 2.02 2.86 -22.67
N ILE A 280 0.91 2.22 -23.02
CA ILE A 280 0.89 1.12 -23.99
C ILE A 280 0.29 1.61 -25.31
N ARG A 281 0.95 1.27 -26.42
CA ARG A 281 0.37 1.49 -27.75
C ARG A 281 -0.78 0.52 -27.97
N PHE A 282 -1.97 1.06 -28.23
CA PHE A 282 -3.19 0.31 -28.46
C PHE A 282 -3.76 0.66 -29.85
N PRO A 283 -4.10 -0.33 -30.69
CA PRO A 283 -4.73 -0.07 -31.98
C PRO A 283 -6.15 0.46 -31.76
N ILE A 284 -6.54 1.54 -32.45
CA ILE A 284 -7.92 2.02 -32.46
C ILE A 284 -8.47 2.04 -33.89
N PHE A 285 -9.75 1.70 -34.05
CA PHE A 285 -10.35 1.49 -35.37
C PHE A 285 -10.87 2.79 -36.03
N TYR A 286 -10.93 3.90 -35.30
CA TYR A 286 -11.49 5.18 -35.78
C TYR A 286 -10.40 6.22 -36.08
N GLY A 287 -9.69 6.05 -37.20
CA GLY A 287 -8.97 7.13 -37.89
C GLY A 287 -7.50 7.40 -37.51
N ALA A 288 -6.99 6.86 -36.40
CA ALA A 288 -5.56 6.81 -36.12
C ALA A 288 -5.14 5.33 -36.02
N ASN A 289 -4.07 4.92 -36.70
CA ASN A 289 -3.67 3.50 -36.70
C ASN A 289 -3.34 2.99 -35.28
N TYR A 290 -2.91 3.88 -34.37
CA TYR A 290 -2.62 3.58 -32.96
C TYR A 290 -2.86 4.80 -32.07
N THR A 291 -3.20 4.57 -30.80
CA THR A 291 -3.19 5.55 -29.70
C THR A 291 -2.39 4.99 -28.52
N SER A 292 -2.07 5.82 -27.52
CA SER A 292 -1.54 5.34 -26.24
C SER A 292 -2.66 5.24 -25.20
N ILE A 293 -2.70 4.14 -24.47
CA ILE A 293 -3.51 3.99 -23.26
C ILE A 293 -2.61 3.99 -22.03
N ASP A 294 -3.11 4.55 -20.95
CA ASP A 294 -2.40 4.64 -19.66
C ASP A 294 -2.90 3.50 -18.77
N LEU A 295 -2.05 2.52 -18.49
CA LEU A 295 -2.37 1.42 -17.58
C LEU A 295 -1.61 1.57 -16.25
N PRO A 296 -2.24 1.22 -15.12
CA PRO A 296 -1.50 1.10 -13.87
C PRO A 296 -0.43 0.02 -14.01
N SER A 297 0.71 0.23 -13.38
CA SER A 297 1.84 -0.70 -13.33
C SER A 297 2.56 -0.49 -12.00
N TYR A 298 3.58 -1.30 -11.74
CA TYR A 298 4.34 -1.30 -10.49
C TYR A 298 5.84 -1.35 -10.76
N THR A 299 6.63 -0.80 -9.84
CA THR A 299 8.06 -1.08 -9.74
C THR A 299 8.29 -2.44 -9.08
N VAL A 300 9.51 -2.95 -9.14
CA VAL A 300 9.90 -4.07 -8.27
C VAL A 300 10.05 -3.60 -6.81
N PRO A 301 9.85 -4.49 -5.82
CA PRO A 301 10.19 -4.21 -4.43
C PRO A 301 11.71 -4.01 -4.27
N LYS A 302 12.11 -3.35 -3.19
CA LYS A 302 13.52 -3.04 -2.89
C LYS A 302 13.87 -3.39 -1.44
N ASP A 303 15.18 -3.57 -1.21
CA ASP A 303 15.79 -3.64 0.12
C ASP A 303 15.21 -4.73 1.04
N ASP A 304 14.82 -5.86 0.44
CA ASP A 304 14.21 -6.97 1.14
C ASP A 304 15.23 -8.05 1.53
N ILE A 305 14.89 -8.89 2.51
CA ILE A 305 15.75 -9.99 2.96
C ILE A 305 15.20 -11.34 2.51
N SER A 306 16.09 -12.32 2.38
CA SER A 306 15.68 -13.70 2.04
C SER A 306 15.11 -14.46 3.24
N GLY A 307 15.46 -14.05 4.46
CA GLY A 307 14.95 -14.64 5.68
C GLY A 307 15.72 -14.20 6.93
N ILE A 308 15.24 -14.62 8.08
CA ILE A 308 15.85 -14.39 9.40
C ILE A 308 16.16 -15.73 10.04
N THR A 309 17.30 -15.83 10.73
CA THR A 309 17.59 -16.94 11.64
C THR A 309 17.61 -16.42 13.07
N ILE A 310 16.86 -17.07 13.94
CA ILE A 310 16.79 -16.75 15.37
C ILE A 310 17.45 -17.89 16.12
N THR A 311 18.45 -17.57 16.95
CA THR A 311 19.20 -18.57 17.73
C THR A 311 19.11 -18.24 19.21
N THR A 312 18.77 -19.23 20.02
CA THR A 312 18.83 -19.19 21.49
C THR A 312 19.87 -20.21 21.99
N ASP A 313 19.97 -20.38 23.30
CA ASP A 313 20.74 -21.44 23.94
C ASP A 313 20.31 -22.85 23.52
N LYS A 314 19.02 -23.02 23.18
CA LYS A 314 18.39 -24.33 22.96
C LYS A 314 17.70 -24.49 21.59
N LEU A 315 17.39 -23.40 20.89
CA LEU A 315 16.61 -23.41 19.66
C LEU A 315 17.34 -22.67 18.54
N GLN A 316 17.18 -23.17 17.32
CA GLN A 316 17.47 -22.43 16.09
C GLN A 316 16.23 -22.44 15.22
N LEU A 317 15.69 -21.26 14.93
CA LEU A 317 14.44 -21.06 14.23
C LEU A 317 14.67 -20.30 12.93
N GLN A 318 13.93 -20.68 11.89
CA GLN A 318 13.83 -19.97 10.62
C GLN A 318 12.34 -19.70 10.35
N PRO A 319 11.78 -18.60 10.88
CA PRO A 319 10.37 -18.31 10.73
C PRO A 319 9.99 -18.11 9.26
N PRO A 320 8.75 -18.47 8.88
CA PRO A 320 8.27 -18.33 7.52
C PRO A 320 8.03 -16.85 7.16
N ARG A 321 8.15 -16.53 5.87
CA ARG A 321 7.68 -15.26 5.31
C ARG A 321 6.16 -15.31 5.16
N LEU A 322 5.44 -14.56 5.99
CA LEU A 322 3.97 -14.54 5.99
C LEU A 322 3.39 -13.35 5.23
N LEU A 323 4.04 -12.18 5.29
CA LEU A 323 3.64 -11.03 4.49
C LEU A 323 4.43 -11.01 3.18
N LYS A 324 3.71 -10.92 2.05
CA LYS A 324 4.24 -10.82 0.68
C LYS A 324 3.49 -9.72 -0.07
N THR A 325 3.85 -8.47 0.20
CA THR A 325 3.14 -7.30 -0.33
C THR A 325 3.17 -7.20 -1.84
N ASP A 326 4.33 -7.47 -2.44
CA ASP A 326 4.50 -7.57 -3.89
C ASP A 326 3.47 -8.51 -4.53
N ILE A 327 3.34 -9.73 -4.02
CA ILE A 327 2.37 -10.71 -4.52
C ILE A 327 0.93 -10.19 -4.37
N MET A 328 0.59 -9.54 -3.24
CA MET A 328 -0.73 -8.93 -3.04
C MET A 328 -1.01 -7.77 -4.01
N ALA A 329 -0.01 -6.92 -4.27
CA ALA A 329 -0.10 -5.81 -5.20
C ALA A 329 -0.28 -6.31 -6.65
N TYR A 330 0.49 -7.32 -7.05
CA TYR A 330 0.38 -7.94 -8.36
C TYR A 330 -0.95 -8.68 -8.54
N LYS A 331 -1.44 -9.39 -7.50
CA LYS A 331 -2.78 -9.99 -7.53
C LYS A 331 -3.86 -8.94 -7.73
N THR A 332 -3.77 -7.84 -6.98
CA THR A 332 -4.69 -6.70 -7.13
C THR A 332 -4.71 -6.19 -8.55
N LEU A 333 -3.53 -5.95 -9.13
CA LEU A 333 -3.41 -5.51 -10.50
C LEU A 333 -3.99 -6.52 -11.48
N LYS A 334 -3.68 -7.81 -11.32
CA LYS A 334 -4.20 -8.87 -12.19
C LYS A 334 -5.73 -8.87 -12.23
N ASP A 335 -6.36 -8.71 -11.08
CA ASP A 335 -7.83 -8.72 -10.95
C ASP A 335 -8.47 -7.46 -11.55
N GLU A 336 -7.85 -6.29 -11.36
CA GLU A 336 -8.38 -5.00 -11.83
C GLU A 336 -8.04 -4.70 -13.31
N LEU A 337 -6.92 -5.23 -13.82
CA LEU A 337 -6.34 -4.85 -15.11
C LEU A 337 -7.31 -4.99 -16.30
N PRO A 338 -8.15 -6.06 -16.41
CA PRO A 338 -9.14 -6.14 -17.48
C PRO A 338 -10.18 -5.00 -17.46
N GLY A 339 -10.54 -4.53 -16.26
CA GLY A 339 -11.44 -3.38 -16.09
C GLY A 339 -10.75 -2.06 -16.42
N GLU A 340 -9.50 -1.89 -15.98
CA GLU A 340 -8.66 -0.72 -16.28
C GLU A 340 -8.37 -0.59 -17.77
N LEU A 341 -8.13 -1.71 -18.46
CA LEU A 341 -7.98 -1.74 -19.91
C LEU A 341 -9.26 -1.27 -20.61
N ALA A 342 -10.42 -1.76 -20.17
CA ALA A 342 -11.72 -1.33 -20.70
C ALA A 342 -11.93 0.18 -20.52
N LYS A 343 -11.71 0.70 -19.30
CA LYS A 343 -11.81 2.14 -19.00
C LYS A 343 -10.87 2.96 -19.88
N SER A 344 -9.63 2.52 -20.03
CA SER A 344 -8.61 3.24 -20.80
C SER A 344 -8.94 3.29 -22.29
N VAL A 345 -9.47 2.20 -22.84
CA VAL A 345 -9.97 2.15 -24.22
C VAL A 345 -11.17 3.06 -24.42
N VAL A 346 -12.15 3.03 -23.51
CA VAL A 346 -13.32 3.92 -23.55
C VAL A 346 -12.88 5.38 -23.49
N ARG A 347 -11.90 5.72 -22.63
CA ARG A 347 -11.33 7.07 -22.50
C ARG A 347 -10.60 7.51 -23.77
N ALA A 348 -9.73 6.66 -24.31
CA ALA A 348 -8.93 6.97 -25.50
C ALA A 348 -9.81 7.19 -26.73
N THR A 349 -10.82 6.34 -26.94
CA THR A 349 -11.79 6.49 -28.04
C THR A 349 -12.62 7.77 -27.89
N THR A 350 -13.05 8.12 -26.68
CA THR A 350 -13.79 9.38 -26.43
C THR A 350 -12.91 10.60 -26.69
N LYS A 351 -11.65 10.61 -26.21
CA LYS A 351 -10.68 11.69 -26.49
C LYS A 351 -10.45 11.86 -27.99
N ALA A 352 -10.34 10.76 -28.73
CA ALA A 352 -10.16 10.78 -30.18
C ALA A 352 -11.38 11.37 -30.92
N VAL A 353 -12.60 10.97 -30.53
CA VAL A 353 -13.84 11.52 -31.10
C VAL A 353 -13.98 13.02 -30.81
N ALA A 354 -13.73 13.45 -29.57
CA ALA A 354 -13.79 14.86 -29.19
C ALA A 354 -12.75 15.71 -29.94
N SER A 355 -11.52 15.21 -30.08
CA SER A 355 -10.46 15.89 -30.83
C SER A 355 -10.79 16.00 -32.31
N LYS A 356 -11.39 14.95 -32.90
CA LYS A 356 -11.85 14.98 -34.30
C LYS A 356 -12.97 16.00 -34.49
N GLN A 357 -13.98 16.01 -33.63
CA GLN A 357 -15.06 17.02 -33.68
C GLN A 357 -14.50 18.44 -33.56
N ALA A 358 -13.55 18.69 -32.64
CA ALA A 358 -12.90 19.99 -32.52
C ALA A 358 -12.14 20.39 -33.80
N SER A 359 -11.48 19.43 -34.45
CA SER A 359 -10.81 19.63 -35.74
C SER A 359 -11.81 19.94 -36.87
N ASP A 360 -12.94 19.24 -36.91
CA ASP A 360 -13.98 19.42 -37.93
C ASP A 360 -14.68 20.79 -37.78
N HIS A 361 -14.84 21.30 -36.55
CA HIS A 361 -15.52 22.58 -36.26
C HIS A 361 -14.60 23.81 -36.26
N PHE A 362 -13.36 23.69 -35.77
CA PHE A 362 -12.44 24.82 -35.57
C PHE A 362 -11.16 24.72 -36.43
N GLY A 363 -11.13 23.76 -37.37
CA GLY A 363 -9.97 23.46 -38.19
C GLY A 363 -8.85 22.77 -37.41
N ASN A 364 -7.75 22.43 -38.10
CA ASN A 364 -6.63 21.67 -37.54
C ASN A 364 -6.00 22.31 -36.28
N LEU A 365 -6.09 23.63 -36.14
CA LEU A 365 -5.66 24.35 -34.93
C LEU A 365 -6.50 24.00 -33.70
N GLY A 366 -7.82 23.84 -33.85
CA GLY A 366 -8.71 23.43 -32.75
C GLY A 366 -8.43 22.01 -32.24
N GLY A 367 -8.13 21.07 -33.15
CA GLY A 367 -7.72 19.71 -32.79
C GLY A 367 -6.38 19.67 -32.05
N LEU A 368 -5.40 20.48 -32.47
CA LEU A 368 -4.10 20.58 -31.80
C LEU A 368 -4.23 21.19 -30.40
N VAL A 369 -5.00 22.26 -30.24
CA VAL A 369 -5.24 22.88 -28.92
C VAL A 369 -5.94 21.90 -27.98
N ALA A 370 -6.96 21.18 -28.45
CA ALA A 370 -7.66 20.19 -27.64
C ALA A 370 -6.74 19.04 -27.17
N SER A 371 -5.92 18.49 -28.07
CA SER A 371 -4.97 17.42 -27.73
C SER A 371 -3.90 17.88 -26.73
N LEU A 372 -3.31 19.06 -26.92
CA LEU A 372 -2.35 19.63 -25.97
C LEU A 372 -2.95 19.86 -24.57
N LEU A 373 -4.20 20.33 -24.50
CA LEU A 373 -4.90 20.51 -23.22
C LEU A 373 -5.13 19.16 -22.51
N PHE A 374 -5.50 18.11 -23.24
CA PHE A 374 -5.65 16.77 -22.68
C PHE A 374 -4.32 16.18 -22.19
N ASP A 375 -3.24 16.36 -22.95
CA ASP A 375 -1.91 15.83 -22.61
C ASP A 375 -1.32 16.52 -21.39
N VAL A 376 -1.38 17.86 -21.33
CA VAL A 376 -0.91 18.64 -20.17
C VAL A 376 -1.72 18.28 -18.93
N GLY A 377 -3.06 18.22 -19.03
CA GLY A 377 -3.93 17.80 -17.93
C GLY A 377 -3.60 16.40 -17.43
N SER A 378 -3.37 15.44 -18.33
CA SER A 378 -2.97 14.08 -17.94
C SER A 378 -1.59 14.03 -17.30
N SER A 379 -0.60 14.77 -17.81
CA SER A 379 0.76 14.74 -17.25
C SER A 379 0.81 15.30 -15.84
N PHE A 380 0.02 16.33 -15.54
CA PHE A 380 -0.12 16.84 -14.17
C PHE A 380 -0.80 15.80 -13.26
N ALA A 381 -1.88 15.19 -13.73
CA ALA A 381 -2.57 14.15 -12.97
C ALA A 381 -1.67 12.93 -12.69
N ASP A 382 -0.93 12.46 -13.70
CA ASP A 382 -0.05 11.29 -13.61
C ASP A 382 1.07 11.47 -12.58
N SER A 383 1.49 12.72 -12.32
CA SER A 383 2.52 13.03 -11.31
C SER A 383 2.06 12.81 -9.85
N GLY A 384 0.75 12.80 -9.62
CA GLY A 384 0.14 12.51 -8.32
C GLY A 384 -0.24 11.04 -8.12
N PHE A 385 -0.02 10.17 -9.13
CA PHE A 385 -0.41 8.77 -9.05
C PHE A 385 0.49 7.98 -8.09
N ARG A 386 -0.02 7.65 -6.91
CA ARG A 386 0.75 7.03 -5.83
C ARG A 386 -0.04 5.98 -5.06
N ASN A 387 0.70 5.10 -4.42
CA ASN A 387 0.21 4.14 -3.44
C ASN A 387 0.92 4.32 -2.09
N TRP A 388 0.65 3.43 -1.14
CA TRP A 388 1.46 3.33 0.07
C TRP A 388 2.82 2.70 -0.23
N GLU A 389 3.81 3.55 -0.52
CA GLU A 389 5.13 3.12 -0.98
C GLU A 389 6.04 2.58 0.13
N MET A 390 5.87 3.06 1.37
CA MET A 390 6.73 2.71 2.51
C MET A 390 6.30 1.41 3.23
N MET A 391 5.16 0.83 2.85
CA MET A 391 4.67 -0.41 3.45
C MET A 391 5.73 -1.53 3.32
N PRO A 392 5.93 -2.37 4.35
CA PRO A 392 6.91 -3.45 4.27
C PRO A 392 6.59 -4.43 3.14
N ASN A 393 7.62 -4.88 2.41
CA ASN A 393 7.43 -5.91 1.38
C ASN A 393 7.27 -7.31 1.99
N SER A 394 7.96 -7.53 3.11
CA SER A 394 8.07 -8.80 3.80
C SER A 394 7.76 -8.67 5.28
N GLY A 395 7.24 -9.75 5.84
CA GLY A 395 6.90 -9.86 7.25
C GLY A 395 7.10 -11.28 7.74
N TYR A 396 7.83 -11.42 8.83
CA TYR A 396 8.15 -12.70 9.47
C TYR A 396 7.73 -12.64 10.94
N ILE A 397 7.22 -13.75 11.46
CA ILE A 397 6.83 -13.87 12.87
C ILE A 397 7.41 -15.19 13.42
N ALA A 398 8.02 -15.10 14.60
CA ALA A 398 8.33 -16.25 15.43
C ALA A 398 7.78 -16.01 16.84
N LYS A 399 7.09 -16.99 17.41
CA LYS A 399 6.67 -17.00 18.82
C LYS A 399 7.19 -18.26 19.47
N PHE A 400 8.07 -18.10 20.46
CA PHE A 400 8.74 -19.22 21.10
C PHE A 400 8.99 -18.99 22.58
N GLU A 401 9.18 -20.08 23.32
CA GLU A 401 9.63 -20.00 24.72
C GLU A 401 11.16 -19.95 24.78
N ALA A 402 11.71 -19.11 25.65
CA ALA A 402 13.15 -19.01 25.89
C ALA A 402 13.48 -19.02 27.39
N THR A 403 14.72 -19.38 27.72
CA THR A 403 15.23 -19.32 29.10
C THR A 403 15.38 -17.86 29.53
N LYS A 404 14.87 -17.48 30.70
CA LYS A 404 15.08 -16.16 31.29
C LYS A 404 16.59 -15.87 31.48
N ASN A 405 17.02 -14.62 31.38
CA ASN A 405 18.44 -14.22 31.39
C ASN A 405 19.33 -14.86 30.29
N SER A 406 18.73 -15.48 29.26
CA SER A 406 19.49 -15.93 28.09
C SER A 406 19.60 -14.84 27.03
N THR A 407 20.41 -15.09 25.99
CA THR A 407 20.55 -14.21 24.83
C THR A 407 19.81 -14.80 23.64
N VAL A 408 19.06 -13.95 22.94
CA VAL A 408 18.48 -14.25 21.63
C VAL A 408 19.35 -13.57 20.57
N THR A 409 19.88 -14.34 19.65
CA THR A 409 20.67 -13.85 18.51
C THR A 409 19.81 -13.85 17.26
N LEU A 410 19.76 -12.71 16.58
CA LEU A 410 19.01 -12.45 15.36
C LEU A 410 20.01 -12.30 14.21
N LYS A 411 19.91 -13.13 13.18
CA LYS A 411 20.71 -13.03 11.96
C LYS A 411 19.84 -12.61 10.79
N LEU A 412 20.10 -11.42 10.25
CA LEU A 412 19.42 -10.77 9.13
C LEU A 412 20.41 -10.65 7.98
N ASN A 413 20.38 -11.58 7.02
CA ASN A 413 21.41 -11.71 5.98
C ASN A 413 22.84 -11.80 6.59
N ASN A 414 23.65 -10.74 6.44
CA ASN A 414 25.02 -10.65 6.95
C ASN A 414 25.13 -9.90 8.29
N ILE A 415 24.01 -9.45 8.85
CA ILE A 415 23.96 -8.66 10.08
C ILE A 415 23.51 -9.56 11.21
N GLN A 416 24.14 -9.41 12.37
CA GLN A 416 23.86 -10.18 13.56
C GLN A 416 23.67 -9.23 14.74
N GLU A 417 22.54 -9.38 15.43
CA GLU A 417 22.17 -8.58 16.60
C GLU A 417 21.79 -9.52 17.76
N SER A 418 22.08 -9.10 18.99
CA SER A 418 21.83 -9.93 20.18
C SER A 418 21.05 -9.16 21.23
N ILE A 419 20.01 -9.80 21.77
CA ILE A 419 19.12 -9.22 22.78
C ILE A 419 19.21 -10.06 24.05
N MET A 420 19.48 -9.42 25.18
CA MET A 420 19.44 -10.06 26.50
C MET A 420 18.01 -10.08 27.02
N LEU A 421 17.52 -11.27 27.38
CA LEU A 421 16.16 -11.44 27.89
C LEU A 421 16.08 -11.12 29.39
N PRO A 422 15.02 -10.43 29.86
CA PRO A 422 14.87 -10.08 31.27
C PRO A 422 14.56 -11.29 32.16
N SER A 423 14.90 -11.20 33.45
CA SER A 423 14.65 -12.26 34.44
C SER A 423 13.24 -12.26 35.04
N ASP A 424 12.59 -11.10 35.11
CA ASP A 424 11.40 -10.85 35.94
C ASP A 424 10.10 -10.75 35.12
N LYS A 425 10.18 -10.83 33.79
CA LYS A 425 9.03 -10.69 32.89
C LYS A 425 8.41 -12.02 32.49
N LYS A 426 7.15 -11.99 32.10
CA LYS A 426 6.41 -13.15 31.54
C LYS A 426 6.74 -13.32 30.06
N GLY A 427 6.89 -12.21 29.34
CA GLY A 427 7.22 -12.25 27.93
C GLY A 427 7.93 -11.01 27.41
N THR A 428 8.42 -11.09 26.17
CA THR A 428 9.04 -9.99 25.44
C THR A 428 8.67 -10.06 23.97
N ILE A 429 8.38 -8.90 23.41
CA ILE A 429 8.09 -8.71 21.99
C ILE A 429 9.22 -7.88 21.41
N VAL A 430 9.77 -8.33 20.29
CA VAL A 430 10.83 -7.66 19.55
C VAL A 430 10.28 -7.29 18.18
N LEU A 431 10.29 -6.00 17.84
CA LEU A 431 9.95 -5.50 16.53
C LEU A 431 11.24 -5.07 15.81
N ILE A 432 11.48 -5.67 14.64
CA ILE A 432 12.61 -5.38 13.78
C ILE A 432 12.08 -4.68 12.53
N ASN A 433 12.54 -3.46 12.30
CA ASN A 433 12.30 -2.71 11.07
C ASN A 433 13.57 -2.72 10.23
N TYR A 434 13.57 -3.49 9.15
CA TYR A 434 14.65 -3.52 8.16
C TYR A 434 14.22 -2.68 6.94
N LEU A 435 14.68 -1.43 6.86
CA LEU A 435 14.38 -0.56 5.73
C LEU A 435 15.41 -0.69 4.61
N THR A 436 16.69 -0.70 5.00
CA THR A 436 17.85 -0.85 4.12
C THR A 436 18.95 -1.60 4.88
N PRO A 437 19.99 -2.13 4.20
CA PRO A 437 21.07 -2.83 4.88
C PRO A 437 21.81 -2.01 5.95
N ASP A 438 21.81 -0.69 5.83
CA ASP A 438 22.42 0.22 6.80
C ASP A 438 21.41 0.90 7.76
N ASN A 439 20.10 0.76 7.53
CA ASN A 439 19.04 1.30 8.38
C ASN A 439 18.14 0.17 8.92
N ILE A 440 18.55 -0.36 10.06
CA ILE A 440 17.83 -1.39 10.80
C ILE A 440 17.55 -0.87 12.20
N ARG A 441 16.30 -0.97 12.62
CA ARG A 441 15.89 -0.61 13.97
C ARG A 441 15.30 -1.82 14.68
N ILE A 442 15.72 -2.03 15.93
CA ILE A 442 15.21 -3.08 16.81
C ILE A 442 14.68 -2.40 18.06
N ASP A 443 13.36 -2.49 18.25
CA ASP A 443 12.69 -2.05 19.47
C ASP A 443 12.12 -3.28 20.19
N HIS A 444 12.00 -3.23 21.51
CA HIS A 444 11.40 -4.32 22.29
C HIS A 444 10.57 -3.81 23.45
N VAL A 445 9.58 -4.61 23.86
CA VAL A 445 8.72 -4.36 25.02
C VAL A 445 8.55 -5.66 25.80
N SER A 446 8.64 -5.59 27.12
CA SER A 446 8.50 -6.75 28.00
C SER A 446 7.35 -6.54 28.99
N TYR A 447 6.58 -7.60 29.26
CA TYR A 447 5.38 -7.57 30.10
C TYR A 447 5.40 -8.63 31.20
#